data_AF-A0A6A7YJA9-F1
#
_entry.id   AF-A0A6A7YJA9-F1
#
_cell.length_a   1.000
_cell.length_b   1.000
_cell.length_c   1.000
_cell.angle_alpha   90.00
_cell.angle_beta   90.00
_cell.angle_gamma   90.00
#
_symmetry.space_group_name_H-M   'P 1'
#
loop_
_entity.id
_entity.type
_entity.pdbx_description
1 polymer ?
#
loop_
_entity_poly.entity_id
_entity_poly.type
_entity_poly.pdbx_seq_one_letter_code
_entity_poly.pdbx_strand_id
1 'polypeptide(L)'
;MEQSKGGALPNGSINITPKTPNLPVENWQPAEPLYSEWVTANDNGCYNWAPVASTMLKDEPFNQTTTDCSHYQTRTRQDREQETTTLEYRNVGEPTIIGQNNTYSATRTATGTASCSYSRSVNRVPDTYWFAGTSSSSDAYLVKVNGVQIKAADGYYTTSFTLNGIRYKRGTILKDSTAGYNSYEVCK
;
A
#
# COMPACT_ATOMS: atom_id res chain seq x y z
N MET A 1 -100.85 -3.32 -26.23
CA MET A 1 -100.64 -3.85 -24.87
C MET A 1 -99.66 -4.99 -24.98
N GLU A 2 -98.44 -4.79 -24.47
CA GLU A 2 -97.32 -5.74 -24.56
C GLU A 2 -97.61 -7.02 -23.75
N GLN A 3 -97.39 -8.18 -24.38
CA GLN A 3 -97.36 -9.47 -23.70
C GLN A 3 -95.92 -9.75 -23.27
N SER A 4 -95.62 -9.63 -21.98
CA SER A 4 -94.32 -10.05 -21.43
C SER A 4 -94.22 -11.58 -21.48
N LYS A 5 -93.45 -12.13 -22.43
CA LYS A 5 -93.13 -13.58 -22.51
C LYS A 5 -91.97 -13.97 -21.59
N GLY A 6 -91.99 -13.51 -20.34
CA GLY A 6 -91.01 -13.89 -19.32
C GLY A 6 -91.58 -14.99 -18.43
N GLY A 7 -91.24 -16.25 -18.71
CA GLY A 7 -91.47 -17.33 -17.75
C GLY A 7 -90.54 -17.19 -16.55
N ALA A 8 -91.03 -17.51 -15.35
CA ALA A 8 -90.19 -17.56 -14.16
C ALA A 8 -89.07 -18.58 -14.35
N LEU A 9 -87.81 -18.13 -14.24
CA LEU A 9 -86.68 -19.05 -14.24
C LEU A 9 -86.79 -19.94 -12.99
N PRO A 10 -86.55 -21.27 -13.11
CA PRO A 10 -86.57 -22.16 -11.96
C PRO A 10 -85.56 -21.66 -10.92
N ASN A 11 -86.02 -21.58 -9.68
CA ASN A 11 -85.21 -21.15 -8.54
C ASN A 11 -83.97 -22.06 -8.45
N GLY A 12 -82.77 -21.51 -8.68
CA GLY A 12 -81.50 -22.24 -8.60
C GLY A 12 -80.79 -22.58 -9.92
N SER A 13 -81.20 -22.04 -11.08
CA SER A 13 -80.64 -22.46 -12.39
C SER A 13 -79.33 -21.78 -12.80
N ILE A 14 -78.83 -20.78 -12.07
CA ILE A 14 -77.59 -20.08 -12.42
C ILE A 14 -76.50 -20.47 -11.42
N ASN A 15 -75.83 -21.59 -11.69
CA ASN A 15 -74.59 -21.93 -11.01
C ASN A 15 -73.45 -21.21 -11.73
N ILE A 16 -73.11 -20.00 -11.28
CA ILE A 16 -71.84 -19.36 -11.65
C ILE A 16 -70.78 -20.07 -10.82
N THR A 17 -70.19 -21.14 -11.34
CA THR A 17 -68.97 -21.68 -10.73
C THR A 17 -67.91 -20.59 -10.88
N PRO A 18 -67.41 -19.97 -9.79
CA PRO A 18 -66.31 -19.04 -9.91
C PRO A 18 -65.14 -19.86 -10.42
N LYS A 19 -64.79 -19.67 -11.69
CA LYS A 19 -63.54 -20.17 -12.23
C LYS A 19 -62.47 -19.29 -11.64
N THR A 20 -62.06 -19.58 -10.40
CA THR A 20 -60.82 -19.04 -9.86
C THR A 20 -59.77 -19.41 -10.89
N PRO A 21 -59.17 -18.45 -11.61
CA PRO A 21 -58.15 -18.77 -12.57
C PRO A 21 -57.08 -19.56 -11.80
N ASN A 22 -56.73 -20.75 -12.30
CA ASN A 22 -55.55 -21.48 -11.84
C ASN A 22 -54.34 -20.62 -12.25
N LEU A 23 -54.13 -19.50 -11.56
CA LEU A 23 -52.87 -18.80 -11.63
C LEU A 23 -51.86 -19.75 -11.00
N PRO A 24 -50.71 -19.99 -11.66
CA PRO A 24 -49.64 -20.74 -11.03
C PRO A 24 -49.36 -20.12 -9.67
N VAL A 25 -49.24 -20.95 -8.64
CA VAL A 25 -48.85 -20.48 -7.31
C VAL A 25 -47.50 -19.80 -7.48
N GLU A 26 -47.44 -18.51 -7.18
CA GLU A 26 -46.18 -17.76 -7.21
C GLU A 26 -45.17 -18.49 -6.31
N ASN A 27 -44.07 -18.92 -6.93
CA ASN A 27 -43.03 -19.64 -6.24
C ASN A 27 -41.72 -18.88 -6.42
N TRP A 28 -41.35 -18.17 -5.37
CA TRP A 28 -40.14 -17.35 -5.29
C TRP A 28 -39.02 -18.17 -4.67
N GLN A 29 -37.90 -18.28 -5.38
CA GLN A 29 -36.73 -19.03 -4.95
C GLN A 29 -35.53 -18.10 -4.77
N PRO A 30 -34.63 -18.36 -3.82
CA PRO A 30 -33.41 -17.57 -3.66
C PRO A 30 -32.63 -17.50 -4.98
N ALA A 31 -32.20 -16.30 -5.35
CA ALA A 31 -31.43 -16.05 -6.57
C ALA A 31 -30.08 -15.38 -6.23
N GLU A 32 -29.22 -15.24 -7.24
CA GLU A 32 -27.93 -14.59 -7.05
C GLU A 32 -28.12 -13.13 -6.57
N PRO A 33 -27.48 -12.73 -5.44
CA PRO A 33 -27.55 -11.37 -4.94
C PRO A 33 -26.94 -10.37 -5.92
N LEU A 34 -27.41 -9.12 -5.89
CA LEU A 34 -26.72 -8.01 -6.54
C LEU A 34 -25.66 -7.45 -5.60
N TYR A 35 -24.50 -7.14 -6.16
CA TYR A 35 -23.39 -6.51 -5.45
C TYR A 35 -23.05 -5.17 -6.08
N SER A 36 -22.82 -4.16 -5.24
CA SER A 36 -22.14 -2.95 -5.71
C SER A 36 -20.65 -3.21 -5.92
N GLU A 37 -19.99 -2.24 -6.54
CA GLU A 37 -18.53 -2.16 -6.53
C GLU A 37 -17.99 -2.08 -5.09
N TRP A 38 -16.77 -2.58 -4.90
CA TRP A 38 -16.03 -2.40 -3.67
C TRP A 38 -15.54 -0.95 -3.57
N VAL A 39 -15.81 -0.30 -2.44
CA VAL A 39 -15.29 1.02 -2.12
C VAL A 39 -14.38 0.95 -0.90
N THR A 40 -13.27 1.70 -0.92
CA THR A 40 -12.37 1.78 0.24
C THR A 40 -13.05 2.55 1.36
N ALA A 41 -13.24 1.90 2.50
CA ALA A 41 -13.85 2.47 3.69
C ALA A 41 -12.79 3.00 4.67
N ASN A 42 -11.70 2.28 4.87
CA ASN A 42 -10.55 2.72 5.67
C ASN A 42 -9.23 2.29 5.03
N ASP A 43 -8.19 3.08 5.21
CA ASP A 43 -6.81 2.73 4.86
C ASP A 43 -5.99 2.55 6.15
N ASN A 44 -5.48 1.34 6.38
CA ASN A 44 -4.66 1.05 7.56
C ASN A 44 -3.18 1.35 7.30
N GLY A 45 -2.83 1.80 6.08
CA GLY A 45 -1.47 2.13 5.70
C GLY A 45 -0.56 0.90 5.60
N CYS A 46 0.76 1.16 5.62
CA CYS A 46 1.80 0.15 5.47
C CYS A 46 2.92 0.37 6.49
N TYR A 47 3.41 -0.69 7.13
CA TYR A 47 4.34 -0.60 8.26
C TYR A 47 5.72 -1.20 7.98
N ASN A 48 5.80 -2.31 7.23
CA ASN A 48 7.04 -3.05 7.01
C ASN A 48 7.81 -2.61 5.77
N TRP A 49 8.22 -1.35 5.73
CA TRP A 49 9.04 -0.80 4.64
C TRP A 49 10.49 -1.30 4.72
N ALA A 50 10.91 -2.06 3.71
CA ALA A 50 12.27 -2.58 3.58
C ALA A 50 12.92 -2.11 2.25
N PRO A 51 14.23 -1.84 2.23
CA PRO A 51 15.15 -1.89 3.37
C PRO A 51 14.98 -0.68 4.31
N VAL A 52 15.45 -0.78 5.55
CA VAL A 52 15.28 0.29 6.55
C VAL A 52 16.18 1.47 6.21
N ALA A 53 15.67 2.71 6.32
CA ALA A 53 16.43 3.91 5.99
C ALA A 53 17.77 4.02 6.74
N SER A 54 17.83 3.58 8.00
CA SER A 54 19.07 3.59 8.81
C SER A 54 20.15 2.62 8.34
N THR A 55 19.81 1.68 7.44
CA THR A 55 20.76 0.75 6.80
C THR A 55 21.23 1.23 5.44
N MET A 56 20.63 2.32 4.93
CA MET A 56 20.92 2.90 3.64
C MET A 56 21.77 4.14 3.81
N LEU A 57 22.73 4.31 2.90
CA LEU A 57 23.71 5.41 2.94
C LEU A 57 23.03 6.77 3.12
N LYS A 58 23.59 7.59 4.02
CA LYS A 58 23.05 8.91 4.33
C LYS A 58 22.93 9.77 3.07
N ASP A 59 21.78 10.43 2.97
CA ASP A 59 21.40 11.36 1.90
C ASP A 59 21.31 10.72 0.50
N GLU A 60 21.37 9.38 0.38
CA GLU A 60 21.14 8.69 -0.89
C GLU A 60 19.67 8.31 -1.04
N PRO A 61 19.06 8.58 -2.20
CA PRO A 61 17.73 8.08 -2.51
C PRO A 61 17.79 6.57 -2.74
N PHE A 62 16.80 5.85 -2.22
CA PHE A 62 16.62 4.43 -2.47
C PHE A 62 15.14 4.05 -2.45
N ASN A 63 14.79 2.90 -3.03
CA ASN A 63 13.42 2.41 -3.04
C ASN A 63 13.17 1.50 -1.85
N GLN A 64 12.10 1.80 -1.10
CA GLN A 64 11.53 0.90 -0.10
C GLN A 64 10.32 0.19 -0.67
N THR A 65 10.17 -1.08 -0.35
CA THR A 65 8.99 -1.89 -0.65
C THR A 65 8.41 -2.43 0.65
N THR A 66 7.09 -2.48 0.71
CA THR A 66 6.30 -3.13 1.76
C THR A 66 5.36 -4.14 1.08
N THR A 67 5.07 -5.23 1.78
CA THR A 67 4.10 -6.25 1.36
C THR A 67 2.91 -6.34 2.31
N ASP A 68 2.80 -5.42 3.27
CA ASP A 68 1.82 -5.46 4.37
C ASP A 68 0.86 -4.28 4.36
N CYS A 69 0.76 -3.57 3.23
CA CYS A 69 -0.28 -2.56 3.08
C CYS A 69 -1.65 -3.24 3.17
N SER A 70 -2.56 -2.65 3.93
CA SER A 70 -3.93 -3.15 4.02
C SER A 70 -4.93 -2.01 3.99
N HIS A 71 -6.00 -2.19 3.22
CA HIS A 71 -7.16 -1.32 3.26
C HIS A 71 -8.43 -2.15 3.45
N TYR A 72 -9.37 -1.59 4.20
CA TYR A 72 -10.67 -2.17 4.42
C TYR A 72 -11.63 -1.65 3.36
N GLN A 73 -12.22 -2.57 2.59
CA GLN A 73 -13.20 -2.25 1.57
C GLN A 73 -14.57 -2.71 2.01
N THR A 74 -15.60 -1.97 1.60
CA THR A 74 -17.01 -2.31 1.80
C THR A 74 -17.76 -2.33 0.48
N ARG A 75 -18.79 -3.16 0.39
CA ARG A 75 -19.78 -3.10 -0.71
C ARG A 75 -21.16 -3.42 -0.17
N THR A 76 -22.19 -3.05 -0.92
CA THR A 76 -23.57 -3.38 -0.61
C THR A 76 -23.96 -4.68 -1.29
N ARG A 77 -24.63 -5.57 -0.56
CA ARG A 77 -25.25 -6.80 -1.06
C ARG A 77 -26.77 -6.67 -0.95
N GLN A 78 -27.47 -6.83 -2.06
CA GLN A 78 -28.92 -6.92 -2.13
C GLN A 78 -29.32 -8.36 -2.45
N ASP A 79 -29.93 -9.03 -1.47
CA ASP A 79 -30.50 -10.36 -1.69
C ASP A 79 -31.73 -10.28 -2.60
N ARG A 80 -31.90 -11.31 -3.43
CA ARG A 80 -32.96 -11.40 -4.42
C ARG A 80 -33.60 -12.77 -4.42
N GLU A 81 -34.85 -12.79 -4.85
CA GLU A 81 -35.57 -13.99 -5.24
C GLU A 81 -35.96 -13.88 -6.72
N GLN A 82 -36.06 -15.03 -7.37
CA GLN A 82 -36.58 -15.15 -8.73
C GLN A 82 -37.84 -16.00 -8.71
N GLU A 83 -38.86 -15.55 -9.43
CA GLU A 83 -40.10 -16.31 -9.62
C GLU A 83 -39.87 -17.42 -10.65
N THR A 84 -40.28 -18.66 -10.33
CA THR A 84 -39.93 -19.84 -11.14
C THR A 84 -40.65 -19.96 -12.49
N THR A 85 -41.74 -19.24 -12.69
CA THR A 85 -42.61 -19.29 -13.89
C THR A 85 -42.36 -18.11 -14.84
N THR A 86 -42.37 -16.87 -14.32
CA THR A 86 -42.21 -15.62 -15.05
C THR A 86 -40.75 -15.20 -15.18
N LEU A 87 -39.86 -15.78 -14.34
CA LEU A 87 -38.44 -15.44 -14.25
C LEU A 87 -38.17 -13.99 -13.79
N GLU A 88 -39.18 -13.31 -13.25
CA GLU A 88 -39.04 -11.99 -12.67
C GLU A 88 -38.22 -12.02 -11.38
N TYR A 89 -37.49 -10.92 -11.12
CA TYR A 89 -36.67 -10.76 -9.91
C TYR A 89 -37.32 -9.78 -8.95
N ARG A 90 -37.20 -10.05 -7.65
CA ARG A 90 -37.52 -9.09 -6.59
C ARG A 90 -36.41 -9.01 -5.55
N ASN A 91 -36.33 -7.86 -4.87
CA ASN A 91 -35.43 -7.68 -3.73
C ASN A 91 -36.03 -8.32 -2.48
N VAL A 92 -35.17 -8.93 -1.67
CA VAL A 92 -35.53 -9.49 -0.36
C VAL A 92 -34.86 -8.68 0.73
N GLY A 93 -35.68 -8.00 1.53
CA GLY A 93 -35.22 -7.17 2.64
C GLY A 93 -34.37 -5.97 2.19
N GLU A 94 -33.81 -5.29 3.19
CA GLU A 94 -32.92 -4.14 2.98
C GLU A 94 -31.51 -4.59 2.55
N PRO A 95 -30.82 -3.80 1.70
CA PRO A 95 -29.44 -4.06 1.36
C PRO A 95 -28.53 -4.09 2.61
N THR A 96 -27.57 -4.99 2.61
CA THR A 96 -26.59 -5.14 3.71
C THR A 96 -25.21 -4.71 3.28
N ILE A 97 -24.46 -4.05 4.18
CA ILE A 97 -23.05 -3.71 3.94
C ILE A 97 -22.19 -4.89 4.38
N ILE A 98 -21.31 -5.34 3.50
CA ILE A 98 -20.30 -6.35 3.79
C ILE A 98 -18.90 -5.75 3.60
N GLY A 99 -17.93 -6.28 4.33
CA GLY A 99 -16.56 -5.77 4.34
C GLY A 99 -15.51 -6.85 4.14
N GLN A 100 -14.36 -6.45 3.62
CA GLN A 100 -13.18 -7.30 3.49
C GLN A 100 -11.90 -6.48 3.71
N ASN A 101 -10.86 -7.15 4.22
CA ASN A 101 -9.50 -6.62 4.21
C ASN A 101 -8.82 -7.06 2.92
N ASN A 102 -8.22 -6.12 2.20
CA ASN A 102 -7.39 -6.42 1.04
C ASN A 102 -5.95 -5.98 1.32
N THR A 103 -5.02 -6.92 1.15
CA THR A 103 -3.59 -6.69 1.34
C THR A 103 -2.89 -6.50 0.01
N TYR A 104 -1.94 -5.57 -0.06
CA TYR A 104 -1.19 -5.28 -1.28
C TYR A 104 0.26 -4.86 -0.97
N SER A 105 1.09 -4.82 -2.00
CA SER A 105 2.45 -4.30 -1.93
C SER A 105 2.53 -2.88 -2.45
N ALA A 106 3.33 -2.04 -1.81
CA ALA A 106 3.62 -0.68 -2.28
C ALA A 106 5.13 -0.42 -2.31
N THR A 107 5.53 0.49 -3.18
CA THR A 107 6.92 0.97 -3.30
C THR A 107 6.94 2.48 -3.16
N ARG A 108 7.95 3.01 -2.46
CA ARG A 108 8.20 4.46 -2.33
C ARG A 108 9.69 4.77 -2.37
N THR A 109 10.03 5.99 -2.77
CA THR A 109 11.37 6.53 -2.61
C THR A 109 11.56 7.03 -1.18
N ALA A 110 12.70 6.70 -0.56
CA ALA A 110 13.12 7.20 0.74
C ALA A 110 14.59 7.68 0.67
N THR A 111 15.02 8.44 1.68
CA THR A 111 16.41 8.89 1.82
C THR A 111 17.08 8.09 2.93
N GLY A 112 18.27 7.58 2.65
CA GLY A 112 19.04 6.84 3.64
C GLY A 112 19.45 7.73 4.82
N THR A 113 19.43 7.14 6.01
CA THR A 113 19.71 7.80 7.29
C THR A 113 20.80 7.08 8.08
N ALA A 114 21.63 6.28 7.39
CA ALA A 114 22.80 5.63 7.97
C ALA A 114 23.59 6.58 8.88
N SER A 115 24.03 6.04 10.02
CA SER A 115 24.79 6.80 11.00
C SER A 115 26.15 7.18 10.41
N CYS A 116 26.39 8.48 10.28
CA CYS A 116 27.72 8.99 10.01
C CYS A 116 28.41 9.29 11.33
N SER A 117 29.69 8.96 11.38
CA SER A 117 30.50 9.13 12.59
C SER A 117 31.67 10.06 12.31
N TYR A 118 31.92 10.89 13.31
CA TYR A 118 33.11 11.68 13.48
C TYR A 118 33.40 11.75 14.97
N SER A 119 34.57 11.30 15.40
CA SER A 119 34.95 11.44 16.80
C SER A 119 35.74 12.74 17.01
N ARG A 120 35.28 13.56 17.95
CA ARG A 120 36.01 14.78 18.36
C ARG A 120 37.32 14.37 19.01
N SER A 121 38.39 14.94 18.50
CA SER A 121 39.76 14.56 18.71
C SER A 121 40.28 14.52 20.16
N VAL A 122 41.14 13.54 20.45
CA VAL A 122 42.28 13.68 21.38
C VAL A 122 43.49 14.21 20.55
N ASN A 123 44.05 15.38 20.89
CA ASN A 123 45.22 15.99 20.20
C ASN A 123 45.02 16.55 18.76
N ARG A 124 43.85 17.11 18.44
CA ARG A 124 43.46 17.69 17.14
C ARG A 124 43.38 16.76 15.91
N VAL A 125 43.63 15.45 16.03
CA VAL A 125 43.27 14.44 15.02
C VAL A 125 42.04 13.63 15.48
N PRO A 126 40.93 13.60 14.72
CA PRO A 126 39.78 12.73 14.99
C PRO A 126 40.17 11.25 14.80
N ASP A 127 39.57 10.33 15.55
CA ASP A 127 39.85 8.89 15.39
C ASP A 127 39.02 8.28 14.24
N THR A 128 37.87 8.87 13.92
CA THR A 128 37.06 8.50 12.76
C THR A 128 36.89 9.70 11.84
N TYR A 129 37.44 9.60 10.63
CA TYR A 129 37.34 10.64 9.61
C TYR A 129 37.62 10.10 8.22
N TRP A 130 37.00 10.74 7.24
CA TRP A 130 37.44 10.68 5.86
C TRP A 130 38.27 11.94 5.59
N PHE A 131 39.51 11.76 5.15
CA PHE A 131 40.38 12.85 4.72
C PHE A 131 40.52 12.80 3.22
N ALA A 132 40.39 13.96 2.59
CA ALA A 132 40.73 14.14 1.18
C ALA A 132 41.63 15.37 1.08
N GLY A 133 42.79 15.20 0.45
CA GLY A 133 43.79 16.23 0.28
C GLY A 133 44.32 16.27 -1.15
N THR A 134 44.60 17.47 -1.62
CA THR A 134 45.40 17.69 -2.82
C THR A 134 46.79 18.14 -2.41
N SER A 135 47.82 17.61 -3.06
CA SER A 135 49.19 18.10 -2.94
C SER A 135 49.73 18.46 -4.33
N SER A 136 50.81 19.22 -4.40
CA SER A 136 51.44 19.60 -5.67
C SER A 136 51.92 18.43 -6.53
N SER A 137 51.90 17.20 -6.01
CA SER A 137 52.39 15.99 -6.70
C SER A 137 51.42 14.79 -6.66
N SER A 138 50.31 14.85 -5.91
CA SER A 138 49.32 13.76 -5.84
C SER A 138 48.01 14.20 -5.16
N ASP A 139 46.89 13.69 -5.67
CA ASP A 139 45.56 13.78 -5.08
C ASP A 139 45.29 12.49 -4.31
N ALA A 140 45.06 12.55 -2.99
CA ALA A 140 44.91 11.35 -2.17
C ALA A 140 43.78 11.47 -1.15
N TYR A 141 43.27 10.31 -0.73
CA TYR A 141 42.35 10.21 0.39
C TYR A 141 42.78 9.12 1.38
N LEU A 142 42.36 9.29 2.63
CA LEU A 142 42.60 8.36 3.72
C LEU A 142 41.33 8.28 4.58
N VAL A 143 40.95 7.07 4.97
CA VAL A 143 39.78 6.85 5.81
C VAL A 143 40.18 6.09 7.06
N LYS A 144 39.91 6.69 8.21
CA LYS A 144 40.07 6.08 9.53
C LYS A 144 38.73 5.86 10.19
N VAL A 145 38.59 4.72 10.87
CA VAL A 145 37.44 4.38 11.71
C VAL A 145 37.99 3.88 13.04
N ASN A 146 37.60 4.53 14.13
CA ASN A 146 38.04 4.22 15.49
C ASN A 146 39.58 4.13 15.63
N GLY A 147 40.29 5.06 14.99
CA GLY A 147 41.75 5.18 15.02
C GLY A 147 42.48 4.32 13.98
N VAL A 148 41.78 3.36 13.36
CA VAL A 148 42.35 2.41 12.41
C VAL A 148 42.19 2.91 10.98
N GLN A 149 43.29 2.98 10.22
CA GLN A 149 43.24 3.23 8.79
C GLN A 149 42.67 2.02 8.07
N ILE A 150 41.51 2.19 7.43
CA ILE A 150 40.85 1.14 6.66
C ILE A 150 41.09 1.28 5.15
N LYS A 151 41.44 2.49 4.69
CA LYS A 151 41.77 2.77 3.29
C LYS A 151 42.69 3.97 3.16
N ALA A 152 43.63 3.89 2.22
CA ALA A 152 44.37 5.01 1.67
C ALA A 152 44.62 4.74 0.18
N ALA A 153 44.42 5.73 -0.68
CA ALA A 153 44.66 5.62 -2.11
C ALA A 153 44.73 7.02 -2.77
N ASP A 154 45.27 7.05 -3.98
CA ASP A 154 45.13 8.22 -4.86
C ASP A 154 43.66 8.35 -5.32
N GLY A 155 43.19 9.59 -5.49
CA GLY A 155 41.83 9.90 -5.94
C GLY A 155 41.04 10.78 -4.95
N TYR A 156 41.43 12.04 -4.81
CA TYR A 156 40.74 13.04 -3.97
C TYR A 156 39.20 13.09 -4.18
N TYR A 157 38.73 12.87 -5.41
CA TYR A 157 37.31 12.92 -5.75
C TYR A 157 36.51 11.69 -5.31
N THR A 158 37.16 10.63 -4.83
CA THR A 158 36.46 9.46 -4.32
C THR A 158 35.59 9.83 -3.12
N THR A 159 34.29 9.57 -3.24
CA THR A 159 33.29 9.81 -2.20
C THR A 159 32.75 8.52 -1.58
N SER A 160 33.08 7.34 -2.13
CA SER A 160 32.71 6.06 -1.53
C SER A 160 33.65 4.92 -1.95
N PHE A 161 33.76 3.89 -1.13
CA PHE A 161 34.42 2.61 -1.47
C PHE A 161 33.76 1.46 -0.70
N THR A 162 33.98 0.23 -1.17
CA THR A 162 33.49 -0.99 -0.49
C THR A 162 34.67 -1.77 0.09
N LEU A 163 34.57 -2.16 1.36
CA LEU A 163 35.54 -3.00 2.05
C LEU A 163 34.78 -4.08 2.83
N ASN A 164 35.08 -5.36 2.56
CA ASN A 164 34.44 -6.51 3.21
C ASN A 164 32.90 -6.48 3.13
N GLY A 165 32.35 -6.11 1.97
CA GLY A 165 30.89 -6.00 1.77
C GLY A 165 30.23 -4.76 2.40
N ILE A 166 31.00 -3.94 3.12
CA ILE A 166 30.51 -2.69 3.72
C ILE A 166 30.89 -1.53 2.81
N ARG A 167 29.91 -0.73 2.40
CA ARG A 167 30.13 0.49 1.62
C ARG A 167 30.33 1.67 2.57
N TYR A 168 31.50 2.29 2.52
CA TYR A 168 31.81 3.51 3.25
C TYR A 168 31.60 4.71 2.31
N LYS A 169 31.03 5.80 2.83
CA LYS A 169 30.80 7.04 2.09
C LYS A 169 31.34 8.24 2.88
N ARG A 170 31.83 9.22 2.12
CA ARG A 170 32.23 10.54 2.59
C ARG A 170 30.97 11.36 2.89
N GLY A 171 30.78 11.73 4.15
CA GLY A 171 29.63 12.54 4.59
C GLY A 171 29.91 14.05 4.47
N THR A 172 29.30 14.83 5.35
CA THR A 172 29.41 16.30 5.34
C THR A 172 30.84 16.75 5.68
N ILE A 173 31.27 17.89 5.13
CA ILE A 173 32.54 18.56 5.48
C ILE A 173 32.44 19.04 6.93
N LEU A 174 33.46 18.71 7.73
CA LEU A 174 33.53 19.07 9.16
C LEU A 174 34.60 20.11 9.45
N LYS A 175 35.67 20.12 8.66
CA LYS A 175 36.76 21.09 8.77
C LYS A 175 37.38 21.32 7.41
N ASP A 176 37.31 22.57 6.98
CA ASP A 176 38.15 23.12 5.91
C ASP A 176 39.48 23.52 6.55
N SER A 177 40.58 22.90 6.14
CA SER A 177 41.90 23.36 6.57
C SER A 177 42.45 24.35 5.57
N THR A 178 43.06 25.41 6.08
CA THR A 178 43.70 26.48 5.31
C THR A 178 44.83 26.02 4.37
N ALA A 179 45.18 24.72 4.40
CA ALA A 179 46.24 24.09 3.62
C ALA A 179 45.73 23.13 2.53
N GLY A 180 44.45 23.20 2.13
CA GLY A 180 43.90 22.38 1.03
C GLY A 180 43.47 20.97 1.44
N TYR A 181 43.32 20.73 2.74
CA TYR A 181 42.85 19.44 3.26
C TYR A 181 41.45 19.56 3.86
N ASN A 182 40.57 18.64 3.50
CA ASN A 182 39.22 18.57 4.04
C ASN A 182 39.02 17.28 4.84
N SER A 183 38.40 17.42 6.02
CA SER A 183 37.93 16.29 6.82
C SER A 183 36.41 16.19 6.74
N TYR A 184 35.91 14.97 6.59
CA TYR A 184 34.49 14.67 6.42
C TYR A 184 34.07 13.56 7.39
N GLU A 185 32.77 13.46 7.65
CA GLU A 185 32.20 12.31 8.34
C GLU A 185 32.44 11.02 7.56
N VAL A 186 32.55 9.89 8.27
CA VAL A 186 32.52 8.55 7.67
C VAL A 186 31.13 7.96 7.88
N CYS A 187 30.41 7.74 6.78
CA CYS A 187 29.12 7.08 6.77
C CYS A 187 29.29 5.62 6.40
N LYS A 188 28.57 4.74 7.08
CA LYS A 188 28.56 3.29 6.85
C LYS A 188 27.16 2.82 6.51
#